data_AF-A9CV74-F1
#
_entry.id   AF-A9CV74-F1
#
_cell.length_a   1.000
_cell.length_b   1.000
_cell.length_c   1.000
_cell.angle_alpha   90.00
_cell.angle_beta   90.00
_cell.angle_gamma   90.00
#
_symmetry.space_group_name_H-M   'P 1'
#
loop_
_entity.id
_entity.type
_entity.pdbx_description
1 polymer ?
#
loop_
_entity_poly.entity_id
_entity_poly.type
_entity_poly.pdbx_seq_one_letter_code
_entity_poly.pdbx_strand_id
1 'polypeptide(L)' 'MAVALQDKENPRRFIFWERYEDKAAFEQHFQAEHTQRFINSGLTDLVQAFETQLLIWKKRRRRWRPLRRMTYSSPRD' A
#
# COMPACT_ATOMS: atom_id res chain seq x y z
N MET A 1 3.65 -2.81 -10.85
CA MET A 1 4.94 -2.26 -11.33
C MET A 1 6.04 -3.05 -10.64
N ALA A 2 7.07 -3.47 -11.36
CA ALA A 2 8.20 -4.19 -10.80
C ALA A 2 9.50 -3.57 -11.33
N VAL A 3 10.46 -3.33 -10.44
CA VAL A 3 11.79 -2.81 -10.77
C VAL A 3 12.83 -3.64 -10.04
N ALA A 4 13.81 -4.15 -10.78
CA ALA A 4 14.99 -4.77 -10.22
C ALA A 4 16.13 -3.75 -10.17
N LEU A 5 16.79 -3.65 -9.03
CA LEU A 5 17.92 -2.75 -8.77
C LEU A 5 19.09 -3.58 -8.24
N GLN A 6 20.31 -3.13 -8.51
CA GLN A 6 21.54 -3.68 -7.95
C GLN A 6 22.16 -2.66 -7.01
N ASP A 7 22.60 -3.12 -5.83
CA ASP A 7 23.31 -2.30 -4.87
C ASP A 7 24.67 -1.85 -5.46
N LYS A 8 24.98 -0.56 -5.30
CA LYS A 8 26.20 0.05 -5.85
C LYS A 8 27.46 -0.33 -5.06
N GLU A 9 27.31 -0.55 -3.75
CA GLU A 9 28.42 -0.88 -2.84
C GLU A 9 28.63 -2.40 -2.76
N ASN A 10 27.55 -3.18 -2.90
CA ASN A 10 27.62 -4.63 -2.94
C ASN A 10 26.94 -5.21 -4.19
N PRO A 11 27.67 -5.48 -5.29
CA PRO A 11 27.09 -5.96 -6.53
C PRO A 11 26.46 -7.37 -6.44
N ARG A 12 26.63 -8.10 -5.33
CA ARG A 12 25.93 -9.37 -5.09
C ARG A 12 24.55 -9.19 -4.47
N ARG A 13 24.19 -7.97 -4.08
CA ARG A 13 22.87 -7.65 -3.52
C ARG A 13 21.98 -7.05 -4.59
N PHE A 14 20.83 -7.69 -4.79
CA PHE A 14 19.77 -7.24 -5.67
C PHE A 14 18.54 -6.88 -4.85
N ILE A 15 17.81 -5.85 -5.29
CA ILE A 15 16.62 -5.33 -4.64
C ILE A 15 15.48 -5.38 -5.66
N PHE A 16 14.42 -6.11 -5.32
CA PHE A 16 13.19 -6.14 -6.10
C PHE A 16 12.17 -5.21 -5.44
N TRP A 17 11.77 -4.16 -6.15
CA TRP A 17 10.73 -3.23 -5.71
C TRP A 17 9.47 -3.43 -6.54
N GLU A 18 8.47 -4.03 -5.91
CA GLU A 18 7.25 -4.49 -6.57
C GLU A 18 6.01 -3.91 -5.88
N ARG A 19 5.10 -3.38 -6.69
CA ARG A 19 3.80 -2.87 -6.23
C ARG A 19 2.69 -3.77 -6.74
N TYR A 20 1.93 -4.31 -5.79
CA TYR A 20 0.71 -5.08 -6.00
C TYR A 20 -0.53 -4.22 -5.70
N GLU A 21 -1.68 -4.64 -6.20
CA GLU A 21 -2.96 -3.96 -5.94
C GLU A 21 -3.41 -4.17 -4.50
N ASP A 22 -3.24 -5.39 -4.00
CA ASP A 22 -3.58 -5.80 -2.64
C ASP A 22 -2.71 -6.99 -2.17
N LYS A 23 -3.01 -7.45 -0.96
CA LYS A 23 -2.31 -8.58 -0.32
C LYS A 23 -2.54 -9.91 -1.05
N ALA A 24 -3.72 -10.13 -1.62
CA ALA A 24 -4.04 -11.36 -2.33
C ALA A 24 -3.22 -11.48 -3.62
N ALA A 25 -3.05 -10.37 -4.35
CA ALA A 25 -2.19 -10.31 -5.53
C ALA A 25 -0.71 -10.57 -5.18
N PHE A 26 -0.23 -10.05 -4.05
CA PHE A 26 1.10 -10.36 -3.54
C PHE A 26 1.25 -11.86 -3.22
N GLU A 27 0.31 -12.44 -2.47
CA GLU A 27 0.34 -13.85 -2.09
C GLU A 27 0.29 -14.77 -3.32
N GLN A 28 -0.57 -14.46 -4.30
CA GLN A 28 -0.65 -15.22 -5.55
C GLN A 28 0.67 -15.16 -6.34
N HIS A 29 1.30 -13.99 -6.44
CA HIS A 29 2.59 -13.85 -7.11
C HIS A 29 3.69 -14.60 -6.35
N PHE A 30 3.68 -14.53 -5.02
CA PHE A 30 4.66 -15.23 -4.18
C PHE A 30 4.55 -16.76 -4.34
N GLN A 31 3.33 -17.29 -4.48
CA GLN A 31 3.07 -18.72 -4.69
C GLN A 31 3.23 -19.17 -6.16
N ALA A 32 3.46 -18.26 -7.09
CA ALA A 32 3.60 -18.61 -8.50
C ALA A 32 4.82 -19.52 -8.73
N GLU A 33 4.69 -20.48 -9.67
CA GLU A 33 5.72 -21.50 -9.94
C GLU A 33 7.10 -20.87 -10.22
N HIS A 34 7.15 -19.81 -11.01
CA HIS A 34 8.41 -19.14 -11.35
C HIS A 34 9.09 -18.52 -10.12
N THR A 35 8.31 -17.90 -9.23
CA THR A 35 8.81 -17.30 -7.99
C THR A 35 9.33 -18.37 -7.05
N GLN A 36 8.58 -19.44 -6.85
CA GLN A 36 8.99 -20.57 -6.02
C GLN A 36 10.22 -21.28 -6.59
N ARG A 37 10.30 -21.48 -7.91
CA ARG A 37 11.50 -22.04 -8.56
C ARG A 37 12.72 -21.15 -8.39
N PHE A 38 12.56 -19.83 -8.46
CA PHE A 38 13.65 -18.89 -8.21
C PHE A 38 14.14 -18.96 -6.76
N ILE A 39 13.23 -18.92 -5.78
CA ILE A 39 13.56 -19.03 -4.35
C ILE A 39 14.25 -20.38 -4.05
N ASN A 40 13.71 -21.47 -4.58
CA ASN A 40 14.24 -22.81 -4.33
C ASN A 40 15.49 -23.17 -5.15
N SER A 41 15.91 -22.30 -6.07
CA SER A 41 17.08 -22.55 -6.92
C SER A 41 18.40 -22.55 -6.16
N GLY A 42 18.43 -21.99 -4.95
CA GLY A 42 19.66 -21.77 -4.17
C GLY A 42 20.58 -20.71 -4.77
N LEU A 43 20.15 -20.00 -5.82
CA LEU A 43 20.92 -18.92 -6.45
C LEU A 43 20.92 -17.63 -5.61
N THR A 44 19.92 -17.47 -4.73
CA THR A 44 19.73 -16.27 -3.93
C THR A 44 19.16 -16.60 -2.57
N ASP A 45 19.62 -15.89 -1.55
CA ASP A 45 18.98 -15.87 -0.25
C ASP A 45 17.98 -14.71 -0.16
N LEU A 46 16.75 -15.00 0.29
CA LEU A 46 15.79 -13.95 0.62
C LEU A 46 16.21 -13.29 1.94
N VAL A 47 16.96 -12.20 1.84
CA VAL A 47 17.51 -11.50 3.03
C VAL A 47 16.43 -10.70 3.76
N GLN A 48 15.50 -10.05 3.05
CA GLN A 48 14.53 -9.14 3.64
C GLN A 48 13.33 -8.88 2.72
N ALA A 49 12.14 -8.75 3.29
CA ALA A 49 10.91 -8.37 2.60
C ALA A 49 10.16 -7.27 3.39
N PHE A 50 9.60 -6.28 2.70
CA PHE A 50 8.85 -5.19 3.31
C PHE A 50 7.48 -5.04 2.64
N GLU A 51 6.43 -4.97 3.46
CA GLU A 51 5.11 -4.53 3.02
C GLU A 51 4.91 -3.08 3.46
N THR A 52 4.56 -2.20 2.52
CA THR A 52 4.21 -0.81 2.83
C THR A 52 2.83 -0.50 2.29
N GLN A 53 1.99 0.08 3.15
CA GLN A 53 0.65 0.52 2.76
C GLN A 53 0.67 2.01 2.45
N LEU A 54 0.14 2.38 1.28
CA LEU A 54 0.00 3.78 0.91
C LEU A 54 -1.12 4.42 1.76
N LEU A 55 -0.77 5.41 2.57
CA LEU A 55 -1.74 6.27 3.25
C LEU A 55 -2.40 7.19 2.22
N ILE A 56 -3.45 6.71 1.56
CA ILE A 56 -4.23 7.54 0.63
C ILE A 56 -5.18 8.40 1.46
N TRP A 57 -4.90 9.71 1.57
CA TRP A 57 -5.79 10.64 2.26
C TRP A 57 -7.06 10.87 1.44
N LYS A 58 -8.15 10.17 1.78
CA LYS A 58 -9.47 10.48 1.19
C LYS A 58 -9.92 11.84 1.72
N LYS A 59 -9.90 12.87 0.87
CA LYS A 59 -10.59 14.16 1.09
C LYS A 59 -12.04 13.87 1.51
N ARG A 60 -12.36 13.95 2.81
CA ARG A 60 -13.74 13.98 3.28
C ARG A 60 -14.35 15.27 2.73
N ARG A 61 -15.18 15.16 1.68
CA ARG A 61 -16.04 16.28 1.27
C ARG A 61 -16.94 16.62 2.46
N ARG A 62 -16.63 17.70 3.18
CA ARG A 62 -17.54 18.28 4.17
C ARG A 62 -18.78 18.74 3.40
N ARG A 63 -19.88 17.99 3.51
CA ARG A 63 -21.19 18.41 3.03
C ARG A 63 -21.61 19.62 3.86
N TRP A 64 -21.62 20.81 3.25
CA TRP A 64 -22.11 22.04 3.84
C TRP A 64 -23.59 21.82 4.23
N ARG A 65 -23.92 21.98 5.51
CA ARG A 65 -25.30 22.01 6.00
C ARG A 65 -25.66 23.48 6.22
N PRO A 66 -26.64 24.06 5.51
CA PRO A 66 -27.08 25.41 5.83
C PRO A 66 -27.68 25.43 7.24
N LEU A 67 -27.32 26.46 8.00
CA LEU A 67 -27.85 26.76 9.33
C LEU A 67 -29.38 26.89 9.23
N ARG A 68 -30.13 26.07 9.99
CA ARG A 68 -31.56 26.33 10.20
C ARG A 68 -31.68 27.58 11.06
N ARG A 69 -32.40 28.58 10.54
CA ARG A 69 -32.79 29.80 11.25
C ARG A 69 -33.61 29.40 12.47
N MET A 70 -33.07 29.64 13.67
CA MET A 70 -33.75 29.40 14.93
C MET A 70 -34.62 30.65 15.20
N THR A 71 -35.93 30.55 15.01
CA THR A 71 -36.86 31.61 15.41
C THR A 71 -37.21 31.40 16.87
N TYR A 72 -36.91 32.40 17.70
CA TYR A 72 -37.29 32.42 19.11
C TYR A 72 -38.70 33.01 19.24
N SER A 73 -39.63 32.26 19.83
CA SER A 73 -40.92 32.78 20.30
C SER A 73 -40.78 33.05 21.80
N SER A 74 -40.84 34.32 22.21
CA SER A 74 -40.89 34.67 23.64
C SER A 74 -42.27 34.32 24.21
N PRO A 75 -42.37 33.64 25.37
CA PRO A 75 -43.57 33.69 26.18
C PRO A 75 -43.74 35.12 26.70
N ARG A 76 -44.96 35.66 26.62
CA ARG A 76 -45.33 36.88 27.35
C ARG A 76 -45.64 36.46 28.78
N ASP A 77 -45.07 37.16 29.73
CA ASP A 77 -45.67 37.46 31.03
C ASP A 77 -45.35 38.93 31.36
#